data_AF-A0A2E1Q386-F1
#
_entry.id   AF-A0A2E1Q386-F1
#
_cell.length_a   1.000
_cell.length_b   1.000
_cell.length_c   1.000
_cell.angle_alpha   90.00
_cell.angle_beta   90.00
_cell.angle_gamma   90.00
#
_symmetry.space_group_name_H-M   'P 1'
#
loop_
_entity.id
_entity.type
_entity.pdbx_description
1 polymer ?
#
loop_
_entity_poly.entity_id
_entity_poly.type
_entity_poly.pdbx_seq_one_letter_code
_entity_poly.pdbx_strand_id
1 'polypeptide(L)'
;MKLSKEAKALAKDLGLSEVDAVVMELKSKLYQLAAKSIQNSKLTHEAIAEKVGTSRARITRISNLGENSLSIELLVKIIVALENKIPLKVA
;
A
#
# COMPACT_ATOMS: atom_id res chain seq x y z
N MET A 1 11.36 7.68 -9.09
CA MET A 1 11.78 6.71 -8.05
C MET A 1 12.81 5.78 -8.65
N LYS A 2 13.93 5.48 -7.97
CA LYS A 2 14.94 4.52 -8.49
C LYS A 2 14.51 3.10 -8.12
N LEU A 3 14.35 2.23 -9.12
CA LEU A 3 14.01 0.82 -8.91
C LEU A 3 15.17 0.04 -8.29
N SER A 4 14.87 -0.95 -7.44
CA SER A 4 15.87 -1.91 -6.96
C SER A 4 16.37 -2.81 -8.09
N LYS A 5 17.54 -3.45 -7.93
CA LYS A 5 18.07 -4.36 -8.95
C LYS A 5 17.17 -5.58 -9.13
N GLU A 6 16.62 -6.07 -8.04
CA GLU A 6 15.71 -7.22 -7.95
C GLU A 6 14.37 -6.89 -8.62
N ALA A 7 13.81 -5.71 -8.34
CA ALA A 7 12.58 -5.25 -8.98
C ALA A 7 12.74 -5.08 -10.50
N LYS A 8 13.90 -4.58 -10.95
CA LYS A 8 14.23 -4.48 -12.39
C LYS A 8 14.35 -5.85 -13.05
N ALA A 9 15.02 -6.80 -12.40
CA ALA A 9 15.18 -8.15 -12.92
C ALA A 9 13.82 -8.86 -13.05
N LEU A 10 13.02 -8.84 -11.97
CA LEU A 10 11.70 -9.44 -11.97
C LEU A 10 10.76 -8.82 -13.01
N ALA A 11 10.77 -7.49 -13.15
CA ALA A 11 9.95 -6.81 -14.17
C ALA A 11 10.32 -7.25 -15.59
N LYS A 12 11.62 -7.41 -15.87
CA LYS A 12 12.10 -7.92 -17.15
C LYS A 12 11.62 -9.36 -17.39
N ASP A 13 11.71 -10.23 -16.38
CA ASP A 13 11.29 -11.63 -16.49
C ASP A 13 9.77 -11.77 -16.70
N LEU A 14 8.99 -10.83 -16.16
CA LEU A 14 7.53 -10.76 -16.33
C LEU A 14 7.10 -10.01 -17.61
N GLY A 15 8.04 -9.52 -18.42
CA GLY A 15 7.74 -8.77 -19.65
C GLY A 15 7.08 -7.40 -19.41
N LEU A 16 7.30 -6.81 -18.24
CA LEU A 16 6.71 -5.54 -17.83
C LEU A 16 7.51 -4.34 -18.37
N SER A 17 6.82 -3.23 -18.62
CA SER A 17 7.49 -1.97 -18.94
C SER A 17 8.20 -1.40 -17.70
N GLU A 18 9.17 -0.50 -17.91
CA GLU A 18 9.83 0.21 -16.80
C GLU A 18 8.80 1.03 -15.98
N VAL A 19 7.77 1.55 -16.63
CA VAL A 19 6.68 2.29 -15.97
C VAL A 19 5.91 1.36 -15.03
N ASP A 20 5.51 0.18 -15.52
CA ASP A 20 4.81 -0.83 -14.71
C ASP A 20 5.65 -1.26 -13.51
N ALA A 21 6.95 -1.47 -13.72
CA ALA A 21 7.89 -1.80 -12.66
C ALA A 21 7.91 -0.71 -11.57
N VAL A 22 8.00 0.56 -11.97
CA VAL A 22 7.99 1.70 -11.03
C VAL A 22 6.69 1.76 -10.24
N VAL A 23 5.55 1.58 -10.92
CA VAL A 23 4.23 1.58 -10.29
C VAL A 23 4.09 0.40 -9.32
N MET A 24 4.56 -0.79 -9.69
CA MET A 24 4.56 -1.96 -8.82
C MET A 24 5.41 -1.76 -7.58
N GLU A 25 6.62 -1.22 -7.71
CA GLU A 25 7.48 -0.96 -6.56
C GLU A 25 6.87 0.12 -5.64
N LEU A 26 6.23 1.15 -6.22
CA LEU A 26 5.51 2.16 -5.46
C LEU A 26 4.35 1.54 -4.67
N LYS A 27 3.53 0.74 -5.35
CA LYS A 27 2.38 0.05 -4.75
C LYS A 27 2.83 -0.89 -3.63
N SER A 28 3.91 -1.63 -3.83
CA SER A 28 4.50 -2.52 -2.81
C SER A 28 4.92 -1.75 -1.56
N LYS A 29 5.64 -0.63 -1.72
CA LYS A 29 6.05 0.23 -0.59
C LYS A 29 4.85 0.79 0.16
N LEU A 30 3.85 1.30 -0.56
CA LEU A 30 2.62 1.81 0.06
C LEU A 30 1.85 0.70 0.77
N TYR A 31 1.86 -0.53 0.25
CA TYR A 31 1.19 -1.65 0.89
C TYR A 31 1.84 -2.01 2.23
N GLN A 32 3.17 -2.11 2.26
CA GLN A 32 3.94 -2.33 3.49
C GLN A 32 3.70 -1.22 4.52
N LEU A 33 3.70 0.04 4.08
CA LEU A 33 3.42 1.18 4.95
C LEU A 33 2.00 1.11 5.52
N ALA A 34 0.98 0.93 4.68
CA ALA A 34 -0.41 0.85 5.13
C ALA A 34 -0.64 -0.31 6.13
N ALA A 35 -0.06 -1.48 5.87
CA ALA A 35 -0.13 -2.62 6.78
C ALA A 35 0.49 -2.28 8.15
N LYS A 36 1.67 -1.66 8.15
CA LYS A 36 2.35 -1.20 9.37
C LYS A 36 1.56 -0.10 10.10
N SER A 37 0.96 0.84 9.38
CA SER A 37 0.10 1.89 9.97
C SER A 37 -1.12 1.27 10.66
N ILE A 38 -1.74 0.25 10.05
CA ILE A 38 -2.87 -0.48 10.66
C ILE A 38 -2.41 -1.21 11.93
N GLN A 39 -1.31 -1.98 11.85
CA GLN A 39 -0.77 -2.75 12.97
C GLN A 39 -0.35 -1.88 14.18
N ASN A 40 0.16 -0.68 13.92
CA ASN A 40 0.58 0.26 14.97
C ASN A 40 -0.55 1.15 15.49
N SER A 41 -1.72 1.10 14.86
CA SER A 41 -2.87 1.91 15.26
C SER A 41 -3.48 1.39 16.57
N LYS A 42 -4.02 2.31 17.37
CA LYS A 42 -4.84 1.96 18.55
C LYS A 42 -6.31 1.70 18.19
N LEU A 43 -6.71 1.91 16.94
CA LEU A 43 -8.07 1.71 16.46
C LEU A 43 -8.34 0.24 16.14
N THR A 44 -9.58 -0.20 16.33
CA THR A 44 -10.01 -1.51 15.87
C THR A 44 -10.10 -1.53 14.33
N HIS A 45 -9.97 -2.71 13.72
CA HIS A 45 -10.12 -2.84 12.27
C HIS A 45 -11.49 -2.34 11.76
N GLU A 46 -12.55 -2.41 12.58
CA GLU A 46 -13.87 -1.87 12.26
C GLU A 46 -13.84 -0.35 12.18
N ALA A 47 -13.28 0.33 13.19
CA ALA A 47 -13.17 1.79 13.21
C ALA A 47 -12.27 2.31 12.07
N ILE A 48 -11.20 1.58 11.73
CA ILE A 48 -10.36 1.92 10.58
C ILE A 48 -11.16 1.78 9.27
N ALA A 49 -11.95 0.71 9.14
CA ALA A 49 -12.75 0.45 7.96
C ALA A 49 -13.80 1.55 7.72
N GLU A 50 -14.52 1.97 8.77
CA GLU A 50 -15.45 3.09 8.74
C GLU A 50 -14.76 4.39 8.31
N LYS A 51 -13.61 4.71 8.93
CA LYS A 51 -12.85 5.93 8.62
C LYS A 51 -12.34 5.99 7.18
N VAL A 52 -11.94 4.84 6.64
CA VAL A 52 -11.35 4.72 5.28
C VAL A 52 -12.44 4.55 4.20
N GLY A 53 -13.63 4.09 4.58
CA GLY A 53 -14.71 3.76 3.64
C GLY A 53 -14.48 2.42 2.92
N THR A 54 -14.17 1.37 3.68
CA THR A 54 -13.99 -0.01 3.17
C THR A 54 -14.55 -1.03 4.17
N SER A 55 -14.48 -2.32 3.88
CA SER A 55 -14.89 -3.37 4.83
C SER A 55 -13.80 -3.73 5.85
N ARG A 56 -14.20 -4.10 7.07
CA ARG A 56 -13.29 -4.64 8.11
C ARG A 56 -12.46 -5.81 7.58
N ALA A 57 -13.08 -6.73 6.84
CA ALA A 57 -12.38 -7.88 6.28
C ALA A 57 -11.22 -7.46 5.36
N ARG A 58 -11.39 -6.39 4.58
CA ARG A 58 -10.31 -5.85 3.75
C ARG A 58 -9.20 -5.24 4.61
N ILE A 59 -9.53 -4.49 5.67
CA ILE A 59 -8.51 -3.98 6.62
C ILE A 59 -7.70 -5.12 7.23
N THR A 60 -8.36 -6.20 7.69
CA THR A 60 -7.67 -7.37 8.23
C THR A 60 -6.72 -8.01 7.21
N ARG A 61 -7.14 -8.20 5.95
CA ARG A 61 -6.27 -8.75 4.92
C ARG A 61 -5.11 -7.83 4.57
N ILE A 62 -5.33 -6.51 4.56
CA ILE A 62 -4.26 -5.53 4.34
C ILE A 62 -3.23 -5.61 5.47
N SER A 63 -3.68 -5.63 6.73
CA SER A 63 -2.82 -5.76 7.91
C SER A 63 -1.93 -7.02 7.86
N ASN A 64 -2.40 -8.09 7.23
CA ASN A 64 -1.70 -9.37 7.14
C ASN A 64 -0.97 -9.56 5.79
N LEU A 65 -0.86 -8.53 4.96
CA LEU A 65 -0.27 -8.62 3.62
C LEU A 65 -0.92 -9.70 2.71
N GLY A 66 -2.20 -10.00 2.92
CA GLY A 66 -2.95 -11.05 2.22
C GLY A 66 -4.02 -10.57 1.24
N GLU A 67 -3.95 -9.31 0.78
CA GLU A 67 -4.88 -8.76 -0.21
C GLU A 67 -4.19 -8.64 -1.58
N ASN A 68 -4.81 -9.22 -2.60
CA ASN A 68 -4.23 -9.31 -3.93
C ASN A 68 -4.63 -8.13 -4.82
N SER A 69 -5.70 -7.42 -4.44
CA SER A 69 -6.27 -6.33 -5.25
C SER A 69 -6.40 -5.04 -4.44
N LEU A 70 -5.43 -4.15 -4.62
CA LEU A 70 -5.40 -2.84 -3.97
C LEU A 70 -5.16 -1.73 -4.99
N SER A 71 -5.84 -0.60 -4.83
CA SER A 71 -5.47 0.64 -5.53
C SER A 71 -4.45 1.42 -4.69
N ILE A 72 -3.62 2.23 -5.36
CA ILE A 72 -2.73 3.19 -4.69
C ILE A 72 -3.56 4.16 -3.83
N GLU A 73 -4.71 4.60 -4.34
CA GLU A 73 -5.63 5.48 -3.64
C GLU A 73 -6.05 4.91 -2.28
N LEU A 74 -6.46 3.64 -2.21
CA LEU A 74 -6.88 3.01 -0.96
C LEU A 74 -5.72 2.95 0.05
N LEU A 75 -4.51 2.59 -0.42
CA LEU A 75 -3.33 2.55 0.43
C LEU A 75 -3.00 3.94 1.01
N VAL A 76 -3.07 4.98 0.18
CA VAL A 76 -2.85 6.37 0.62
C VAL A 76 -3.93 6.81 1.60
N LYS A 77 -5.21 6.51 1.34
CA LYS A 77 -6.32 6.81 2.26
C LYS A 77 -6.10 6.20 3.65
N ILE A 78 -5.66 4.95 3.71
CA ILE A 78 -5.34 4.27 4.97
C ILE A 78 -4.23 5.01 5.71
N ILE A 79 -3.11 5.28 5.05
CA ILE A 79 -1.95 5.93 5.68
C ILE A 79 -2.33 7.33 6.19
N VAL A 80 -2.99 8.14 5.37
CA VAL A 80 -3.43 9.49 5.76
C VAL A 80 -4.44 9.43 6.91
N ALA A 81 -5.39 8.49 6.87
CA ALA A 81 -6.39 8.33 7.92
C ALA A 81 -5.77 7.96 9.28
N LEU A 82 -4.64 7.25 9.30
CA LEU A 82 -4.01 6.77 10.54
C LEU A 82 -2.87 7.66 11.03
N GLU A 83 -2.12 8.27 10.12
CA GLU A 83 -0.89 9.01 10.45
C GLU A 83 -1.01 10.53 10.23
N ASN A 84 -2.08 11.00 9.59
CA ASN A 84 -2.27 12.39 9.17
C ASN A 84 -1.08 12.94 8.35
N LYS A 85 -0.45 12.07 7.56
CA LYS A 85 0.72 12.36 6.74
C LYS A 85 0.54 11.81 5.34
N ILE A 86 1.01 12.57 4.34
CA ILE A 86 1.03 12.12 2.95
C ILE A 86 2.28 11.26 2.76
N PRO A 87 2.16 9.99 2.35
CA PRO A 87 3.31 9.08 2.20
C PRO A 87 4.17 9.36 0.96
N LEU A 88 3.81 10.38 0.17
CA LEU A 88 4.44 10.76 -1.07
C LEU A 88 4.85 12.22 -0.98
N LYS A 89 6.05 12.53 -1.48
CA LYS A 89 6.47 13.91 -1.73
C LYS A 89 6.12 14.23 -3.17
N VAL A 90 5.27 15.25 -3.36
CA VAL A 90 5.07 15.87 -4.66
C VAL A 90 6.33 16.70 -4.94
N ALA A 91 7.00 16.41 -6.06
CA ALA A 91 8.18 17.13 -6.51
C ALA A 91 7.76 18.38 -7.30
#